data_AF-A0A1I8CJ10-F1
#
_entry.id   AF-A0A1I8CJ10-F1
#
_cell.length_a   1.000
_cell.length_b   1.000
_cell.length_c   1.000
_cell.angle_alpha   90.00
_cell.angle_beta   90.00
_cell.angle_gamma   90.00
#
_symmetry.space_group_name_H-M   'P 1'
#
loop_
_entity.id
_entity.type
_entity.pdbx_description
1 polymer ?
#
loop_
_entity_poly.entity_id
_entity_poly.type
_entity_poly.pdbx_seq_one_letter_code
_entity_poly.pdbx_strand_id
1 'polypeptide(L)'
;MKAIICVSLALLAVYAYGCSDNIEDCVYWIDLCGDNTYVDQNCKRTCNSCTQRSTAKPCYDVGENCYQLNICNNQKYADIAWRECRRTCNLCNAPDPYLSSRRPYQYTTSMPSTTTRKYTPYNSYTTKGPCFDSIGTANCDNMMKYCWDRTYAPLMREECAYTCGYCR
;
A
#
# COMPACT_ATOMS: atom_id res chain seq x y z
N MET A 1 6.51 -60.04 -9.38
CA MET A 1 6.72 -58.78 -10.14
C MET A 1 5.45 -57.92 -10.09
N LYS A 2 5.06 -57.32 -8.94
CA LYS A 2 3.87 -56.44 -8.83
C LYS A 2 3.98 -55.33 -7.75
N ALA A 3 5.16 -55.07 -7.19
CA ALA A 3 5.31 -54.15 -6.05
C ALA A 3 5.99 -52.80 -6.39
N ILE A 4 6.42 -52.58 -7.64
CA ILE A 4 7.27 -51.42 -7.99
C ILE A 4 6.44 -50.20 -8.47
N ILE A 5 5.16 -50.37 -8.82
CA ILE A 5 4.35 -49.33 -9.49
C ILE A 5 3.72 -48.32 -8.49
N CYS A 6 3.59 -48.66 -7.21
CA CYS A 6 2.93 -47.76 -6.23
C CYS A 6 3.82 -46.64 -5.67
N VAL A 7 5.16 -46.78 -5.73
CA VAL A 7 6.08 -45.79 -5.12
C VAL A 7 6.24 -44.56 -6.02
N SER A 8 6.06 -44.70 -7.34
CA SER A 8 6.21 -43.61 -8.30
C SER A 8 5.04 -42.61 -8.32
N LEU A 9 3.84 -42.99 -7.88
CA LEU A 9 2.68 -42.09 -7.85
C LEU A 9 2.64 -41.15 -6.63
N ALA A 10 3.38 -41.46 -5.57
CA ALA A 10 3.45 -40.61 -4.38
C ALA A 10 4.42 -39.41 -4.53
N LEU A 11 5.40 -39.49 -5.44
CA LEU A 11 6.38 -38.42 -5.67
C LEU A 11 5.85 -37.29 -6.56
N LEU A 12 4.79 -37.51 -7.33
CA LEU A 12 4.17 -36.48 -8.17
C LEU A 12 3.14 -35.62 -7.42
N ALA A 13 2.66 -36.07 -6.27
CA ALA A 13 1.71 -35.29 -5.49
C ALA A 13 2.38 -34.10 -4.78
N VAL A 14 3.69 -34.17 -4.46
CA VAL A 14 4.37 -33.19 -3.58
C VAL A 14 4.47 -31.77 -4.17
N TYR A 15 4.13 -31.60 -5.45
CA TYR A 15 4.43 -30.37 -6.20
C TYR A 15 3.31 -29.32 -6.27
N ALA A 16 2.14 -29.54 -5.68
CA ALA A 16 1.00 -28.63 -5.82
C ALA A 16 0.43 -28.05 -4.51
N TYR A 17 0.93 -28.44 -3.34
CA TYR A 17 0.46 -27.93 -2.04
C TYR A 17 1.52 -27.08 -1.35
N GLY A 18 1.77 -25.88 -1.86
CA GLY A 18 2.78 -25.03 -1.23
C GLY A 18 2.75 -23.54 -1.52
N CYS A 19 1.86 -23.03 -2.37
CA CYS A 19 1.79 -21.60 -2.61
C CYS A 19 0.47 -20.96 -2.15
N SER A 20 0.47 -20.66 -0.86
CA SER A 20 -0.49 -19.78 -0.22
C SER A 20 0.28 -18.70 0.54
N ASP A 21 -0.43 -17.64 0.87
CA ASP A 21 0.00 -16.75 1.92
C ASP A 21 -0.29 -17.43 3.26
N ASN A 22 0.66 -17.34 4.19
CA ASN A 22 0.58 -17.94 5.53
C ASN A 22 -0.03 -16.98 6.56
N ILE A 23 -0.26 -15.72 6.16
CA ILE A 23 -0.86 -14.66 6.96
C ILE A 23 -1.87 -13.90 6.10
N GLU A 24 -2.89 -13.33 6.72
CA GLU A 24 -4.03 -12.70 6.02
C GLU A 24 -3.70 -11.31 5.46
N ASP A 25 -2.81 -10.58 6.14
CA ASP A 25 -2.52 -9.16 5.87
C ASP A 25 -1.42 -8.91 4.83
N CYS A 26 -1.03 -9.93 4.06
CA CYS A 26 0.04 -9.83 3.08
C CYS A 26 -0.13 -8.69 2.08
N VAL A 27 -1.39 -8.39 1.75
CA VAL A 27 -1.84 -7.26 0.93
C VAL A 27 -1.22 -5.94 1.44
N TYR A 28 -1.15 -5.68 2.74
CA TYR A 28 -0.58 -4.43 3.25
C TYR A 28 0.95 -4.33 3.16
N TRP A 29 1.64 -5.44 2.88
CA TRP A 29 3.11 -5.53 2.94
C TRP A 29 3.76 -5.75 1.58
N ILE A 30 3.03 -5.63 0.49
CA ILE A 30 3.55 -5.94 -0.84
C ILE A 30 4.75 -5.09 -1.24
N ASP A 31 4.83 -3.85 -0.78
CA ASP A 31 5.98 -3.00 -1.06
C ASP A 31 7.29 -3.54 -0.48
N LEU A 32 7.20 -4.52 0.43
CA LEU A 32 8.34 -5.20 1.05
C LEU A 32 8.71 -6.52 0.35
N CYS A 33 7.94 -6.98 -0.64
CA CYS A 33 8.26 -8.17 -1.41
C CYS A 33 9.63 -8.00 -2.12
N GLY A 34 10.53 -8.97 -1.94
CA GLY A 34 11.88 -8.97 -2.47
C GLY A 34 12.94 -8.28 -1.58
N ASP A 35 12.49 -7.38 -0.69
CA ASP A 35 13.36 -6.62 0.23
C ASP A 35 13.27 -7.14 1.68
N ASN A 36 12.20 -7.86 2.03
CA ASN A 36 11.96 -8.36 3.37
C ASN A 36 11.74 -9.88 3.39
N THR A 37 12.68 -10.59 4.01
CA THR A 37 12.68 -12.07 4.11
C THR A 37 11.44 -12.63 4.80
N TYR A 38 10.89 -11.94 5.81
CA TYR A 38 9.69 -12.40 6.52
C TYR A 38 8.46 -12.32 5.61
N VAL A 39 8.32 -11.22 4.86
CA VAL A 39 7.25 -11.05 3.88
C VAL A 39 7.39 -12.07 2.76
N ASP A 40 8.58 -12.26 2.20
CA ASP A 40 8.81 -13.24 1.13
C ASP A 40 8.47 -14.68 1.52
N GLN A 41 8.69 -15.04 2.79
CA GLN A 41 8.38 -16.38 3.31
C GLN A 41 6.90 -16.58 3.60
N ASN A 42 6.21 -15.54 4.08
CA ASN A 42 4.83 -15.64 4.55
C ASN A 42 3.80 -15.16 3.52
N CYS A 43 4.22 -14.44 2.50
CA CYS A 43 3.36 -13.82 1.49
C CYS A 43 3.69 -14.34 0.10
N LYS A 44 3.90 -15.65 -0.06
CA LYS A 44 4.41 -16.25 -1.30
C LYS A 44 3.50 -16.01 -2.50
N ARG A 45 2.18 -16.06 -2.31
CA ARG A 45 1.20 -15.86 -3.38
C ARG A 45 1.04 -14.38 -3.67
N THR A 46 0.95 -13.59 -2.61
CA THR A 46 0.87 -12.14 -2.67
C THR A 46 2.12 -11.54 -3.34
N CYS A 47 3.33 -11.98 -3.01
CA CYS A 47 4.59 -11.56 -3.64
C CYS A 47 4.85 -12.18 -5.02
N ASN A 48 3.92 -12.97 -5.56
CA ASN A 48 4.07 -13.71 -6.81
C ASN A 48 5.35 -14.58 -6.86
N SER A 49 5.73 -15.16 -5.73
CA SER A 49 6.91 -16.03 -5.57
C SER A 49 6.61 -17.50 -5.88
N CYS A 50 5.36 -17.84 -6.21
CA CYS A 50 4.91 -19.21 -6.48
C CYS A 50 5.51 -19.85 -7.72
N THR A 51 5.78 -19.04 -8.75
CA THR A 51 6.11 -19.51 -10.09
C THR A 51 7.23 -18.62 -10.61
N GLN A 52 8.45 -18.89 -10.14
CA GLN A 52 9.66 -18.09 -10.40
C GLN A 52 9.60 -16.66 -9.85
N ARG A 53 10.77 -16.15 -9.48
CA ARG A 53 10.95 -14.85 -8.80
C ARG A 53 10.59 -13.72 -9.78
N SER A 54 9.33 -13.27 -9.72
CA SER A 54 8.86 -12.10 -10.45
C SER A 54 9.45 -10.84 -9.82
N THR A 55 10.13 -10.00 -10.62
CA THR A 55 10.49 -8.63 -10.21
C THR A 55 9.32 -7.65 -10.36
N ALA A 56 8.21 -8.08 -10.96
CA ALA A 56 7.02 -7.25 -11.05
C ALA A 56 6.36 -7.16 -9.67
N LYS A 57 6.19 -5.92 -9.18
CA LYS A 57 5.41 -5.65 -7.97
C LYS A 57 4.03 -6.27 -8.15
N PRO A 58 3.59 -7.13 -7.23
CA PRO A 58 2.25 -7.71 -7.29
C PRO A 58 1.15 -6.65 -7.32
N CYS A 59 0.06 -6.95 -8.03
CA CYS A 59 -1.02 -6.01 -8.35
C CYS A 59 -2.38 -6.43 -7.79
N TYR A 60 -2.92 -5.59 -6.94
CA TYR A 60 -4.06 -5.84 -6.08
C TYR A 60 -4.51 -4.49 -5.51
N ASP A 61 -5.71 -4.46 -4.94
CA ASP A 61 -6.24 -3.29 -4.25
C ASP A 61 -6.04 -3.50 -2.75
N VAL A 62 -5.45 -2.52 -2.06
CA VAL A 62 -5.41 -2.45 -0.58
C VAL A 62 -6.54 -1.57 -0.03
N GLY A 63 -7.02 -0.62 -0.84
CA GLY A 63 -8.02 0.35 -0.45
C GLY A 63 -9.41 -0.26 -0.45
N GLU A 64 -10.20 0.11 0.55
CA GLU A 64 -11.64 -0.15 0.51
C GLU A 64 -12.28 0.82 -0.49
N ASN A 65 -13.32 0.36 -1.21
CA ASN A 65 -14.13 1.21 -2.08
C ASN A 65 -13.45 1.77 -3.35
N CYS A 66 -12.52 1.05 -3.97
CA CYS A 66 -11.85 1.47 -5.21
C CYS A 66 -12.76 1.80 -6.41
N TYR A 67 -14.03 1.39 -6.37
CA TYR A 67 -15.05 1.74 -7.38
C TYR A 67 -15.78 3.06 -7.11
N GLN A 68 -15.53 3.71 -5.98
CA GLN A 68 -16.21 4.94 -5.57
C GLN A 68 -15.44 6.19 -6.00
N LEU A 69 -16.11 7.35 -5.94
CA LEU A 69 -15.50 8.69 -6.06
C LEU A 69 -14.68 8.96 -7.33
N ASN A 70 -14.89 8.18 -8.40
CA ASN A 70 -14.18 8.31 -9.67
C ASN A 70 -12.64 8.29 -9.53
N ILE A 71 -12.13 7.51 -8.57
CA ILE A 71 -10.70 7.46 -8.20
C ILE A 71 -9.81 7.20 -9.42
N CYS A 72 -10.20 6.26 -10.30
CA CYS A 72 -9.35 5.85 -11.42
C CYS A 72 -9.23 6.89 -12.54
N ASN A 73 -10.20 7.81 -12.69
CA ASN A 73 -10.21 8.80 -13.79
C ASN A 73 -9.97 10.23 -13.31
N ASN A 74 -9.64 10.43 -12.03
CA ASN A 74 -9.38 11.74 -11.48
C ASN A 74 -7.89 11.92 -11.18
N GLN A 75 -7.25 12.89 -11.85
CA GLN A 75 -5.83 13.17 -11.66
C GLN A 75 -5.47 13.55 -10.22
N LYS A 76 -6.40 14.15 -9.47
CA LYS A 76 -6.21 14.47 -8.05
C LYS A 76 -6.01 13.21 -7.20
N TYR A 77 -6.61 12.10 -7.60
CA TYR A 77 -6.54 10.83 -6.90
C TYR A 77 -5.59 9.84 -7.57
N ALA A 78 -4.75 10.28 -8.50
CA ALA A 78 -3.85 9.39 -9.24
C ALA A 78 -2.89 8.64 -8.30
N ASP A 79 -2.51 9.24 -7.18
CA ASP A 79 -1.65 8.63 -6.16
C ASP A 79 -2.38 7.56 -5.34
N ILE A 80 -3.64 7.82 -4.96
CA ILE A 80 -4.51 6.87 -4.25
C ILE A 80 -4.88 5.74 -5.21
N ALA A 81 -5.20 6.06 -6.46
CA ALA A 81 -5.47 5.07 -7.50
C ALA A 81 -4.26 4.13 -7.69
N TRP A 82 -3.05 4.68 -7.73
CA TRP A 82 -1.83 3.90 -7.91
C TRP A 82 -1.38 3.16 -6.64
N ARG A 83 -1.63 3.65 -5.43
CA ARG A 83 -1.19 2.94 -4.21
C ARG A 83 -2.24 1.98 -3.68
N GLU A 84 -3.49 2.41 -3.71
CA GLU A 84 -4.58 1.74 -3.00
C GLU A 84 -5.46 0.89 -3.92
N CYS A 85 -5.56 1.27 -5.21
CA CYS A 85 -6.57 0.73 -6.12
C CYS A 85 -5.98 0.26 -7.47
N ARG A 86 -4.76 -0.28 -7.45
CA ARG A 86 -4.02 -0.62 -8.68
C ARG A 86 -4.75 -1.58 -9.59
N ARG A 87 -5.38 -2.60 -9.03
CA ARG A 87 -6.04 -3.64 -9.80
C ARG A 87 -7.36 -3.11 -10.36
N THR A 88 -8.17 -2.45 -9.52
CA THR A 88 -9.43 -1.83 -9.96
C THR A 88 -9.20 -0.75 -11.02
N CYS A 89 -8.14 0.04 -10.90
CA CYS A 89 -7.81 1.10 -11.86
C CYS A 89 -6.94 0.65 -13.04
N ASN A 90 -6.67 -0.65 -13.19
CA ASN A 90 -5.82 -1.21 -14.26
C ASN A 90 -4.39 -0.63 -14.31
N LEU A 91 -3.82 -0.27 -13.16
CA LEU A 91 -2.49 0.33 -12.99
C LEU A 91 -1.40 -0.71 -12.65
N CYS A 92 -1.67 -2.01 -12.86
CA CYS A 92 -0.71 -3.08 -12.59
C CYS A 92 0.61 -2.94 -13.35
N ASN A 93 0.54 -2.41 -14.57
CA ASN A 93 1.70 -2.20 -15.44
C ASN A 93 2.05 -0.72 -15.57
N ALA A 94 1.31 0.16 -14.90
CA ALA A 94 1.60 1.59 -14.91
C ALA A 94 2.86 1.85 -14.07
N PRO A 95 3.82 2.65 -14.58
CA PRO A 95 4.94 3.09 -13.76
C PRO A 95 4.42 3.90 -12.58
N ASP A 96 5.12 3.85 -11.44
CA ASP A 96 4.82 4.72 -10.31
C ASP A 96 4.90 6.18 -10.78
N PRO A 97 3.80 6.96 -10.71
CA PRO A 97 3.79 8.35 -11.15
C PRO A 97 4.83 9.20 -10.42
N TYR A 98 5.26 8.79 -9.22
CA TYR A 98 6.26 9.48 -8.41
C TYR A 98 7.69 8.93 -8.55
N LEU A 99 7.94 7.84 -9.28
CA LEU A 99 9.31 7.42 -9.61
C LEU A 99 10.06 8.48 -10.43
N SER A 100 9.35 9.36 -11.14
CA SER A 100 9.94 10.52 -11.83
C SER A 100 10.29 11.68 -10.88
N SER A 101 9.64 11.77 -9.71
CA SER A 101 9.86 12.80 -8.70
C SER A 101 10.75 12.37 -7.54
N ARG A 102 11.01 11.06 -7.39
CA ARG A 102 12.08 10.57 -6.52
C ARG A 102 13.42 10.88 -7.18
N ARG A 103 14.09 11.94 -6.74
CA ARG A 103 15.56 11.89 -6.68
C ARG A 103 15.94 10.53 -6.08
N PRO A 104 16.93 9.81 -6.65
CA PRO A 104 17.34 8.53 -6.09
C PRO A 104 17.64 8.78 -4.61
N TYR A 105 16.95 8.04 -3.75
CA TYR A 105 17.36 7.93 -2.36
C TYR A 105 18.73 7.26 -2.42
N GLN A 106 19.78 8.07 -2.45
CA GLN A 106 21.13 7.56 -2.28
C GLN A 106 21.14 6.99 -0.87
N TYR A 107 21.19 5.67 -0.78
CA TYR A 107 21.61 4.99 0.43
C TYR A 107 23.08 5.40 0.68
N THR A 108 23.28 6.52 1.37
CA THR A 108 24.56 6.84 1.97
C THR A 108 24.65 6.04 3.27
N THR A 109 25.48 5.00 3.24
CA THR A 109 25.86 4.15 4.37
C THR A 109 26.77 4.92 5.34
N SER A 110 26.25 6.00 5.89
CA SER A 110 26.83 6.67 7.05
C SER A 110 25.74 6.78 8.09
N MET A 111 25.78 5.88 9.08
CA MET A 111 25.02 6.03 10.32
C MET A 111 25.30 7.44 10.87
N PRO A 112 24.28 8.27 11.13
CA PRO A 112 24.50 9.46 11.93
C PRO A 112 24.70 8.99 13.36
N SER A 113 25.95 9.07 13.83
CA SER A 113 26.27 8.96 15.25
C SER A 113 25.40 9.93 16.05
N THR A 114 24.84 9.41 17.12
CA THR A 114 24.06 10.07 18.17
C THR A 114 24.79 11.32 18.68
N THR A 115 24.59 12.43 17.99
CA THR A 115 24.83 13.75 18.53
C THR A 115 23.54 14.18 19.18
N THR A 116 23.59 14.38 20.50
CA THR A 116 22.49 14.79 21.37
C THR A 116 21.90 16.12 20.92
N ARG A 117 21.08 16.10 19.87
CA ARG A 117 20.22 17.22 19.50
C ARG A 117 19.10 17.21 20.53
N LYS A 118 19.06 18.26 21.36
CA LYS A 118 17.93 18.49 22.26
C LYS A 118 16.64 18.29 21.46
N TYR A 119 15.82 17.37 21.95
CA TYR A 119 14.47 17.13 21.47
C TYR A 119 13.67 18.42 21.71
N THR A 120 13.73 19.36 20.78
CA THR A 120 12.68 20.36 20.65
C THR A 120 11.50 19.62 20.02
N PRO A 121 10.33 19.56 20.66
CA PRO A 121 9.15 18.98 20.04
C PRO A 121 8.93 19.74 18.74
N TYR A 122 8.83 19.02 17.62
CA TYR A 122 8.45 19.62 16.35
C TYR A 122 6.99 20.04 16.44
N ASN A 123 6.77 21.20 17.06
CA ASN A 123 5.61 22.03 16.85
C ASN A 123 5.81 22.70 15.50
N SER A 124 5.43 22.02 14.41
CA SER A 124 5.14 22.69 13.16
C SER A 124 3.74 23.28 13.19
N TYR A 125 3.54 24.25 14.07
CA TYR A 125 2.49 25.25 13.89
C TYR A 125 3.13 26.45 13.20
N THR A 126 3.31 26.37 11.89
CA THR A 126 3.69 27.50 11.04
C THR A 126 3.20 27.17 9.64
N THR A 127 2.03 27.58 9.17
CA THR A 127 1.05 28.58 9.60
C THR A 127 -0.32 27.91 9.71
N LYS A 128 -1.14 28.32 10.68
CA LYS A 128 -2.57 27.97 10.76
C LYS A 128 -3.25 28.50 9.49
N GLY A 129 -3.22 27.73 8.39
CA GLY A 129 -4.12 27.97 7.27
C GLY A 129 -5.56 27.97 7.79
N PRO A 130 -6.51 28.63 7.11
CA PRO A 130 -7.87 28.61 7.59
C PRO A 130 -8.32 27.15 7.68
N CYS A 131 -8.89 26.77 8.83
CA CYS A 131 -9.45 25.45 9.04
C CYS A 131 -10.86 25.48 8.45
N PHE A 132 -10.97 25.10 7.18
CA PHE A 132 -12.24 25.05 6.46
C PHE A 132 -12.27 23.80 5.59
N ASP A 133 -13.47 23.44 5.17
CA ASP A 133 -13.68 22.36 4.22
C ASP A 133 -13.50 22.89 2.78
N SER A 134 -12.44 22.47 2.11
CA SER A 134 -12.02 22.93 0.79
C SER A 134 -13.06 22.66 -0.30
N ILE A 135 -13.91 21.64 -0.13
CA ILE A 135 -14.98 21.27 -1.08
C ILE A 135 -16.38 21.69 -0.61
N GLY A 136 -16.47 22.44 0.49
CA GLY A 136 -17.72 22.89 1.11
C GLY A 136 -18.35 21.85 2.04
N THR A 137 -19.02 22.34 3.09
CA THR A 137 -19.59 21.52 4.18
C THR A 137 -20.58 20.48 3.68
N ALA A 138 -21.50 20.83 2.76
CA ALA A 138 -22.49 19.88 2.24
C ALA A 138 -21.85 18.65 1.55
N ASN A 139 -20.71 18.82 0.89
CA ASN A 139 -19.98 17.70 0.29
C ASN A 139 -19.24 16.90 1.36
N CYS A 140 -18.64 17.57 2.33
CA CYS A 140 -17.95 16.91 3.44
C CYS A 140 -18.89 16.16 4.39
N ASP A 141 -20.11 16.63 4.60
CA ASP A 141 -21.16 15.94 5.38
C ASP A 141 -21.47 14.57 4.76
N ASN A 142 -21.56 14.49 3.43
CA ASN A 142 -21.75 13.23 2.69
C ASN A 142 -20.53 12.30 2.78
N MET A 143 -19.36 12.84 3.10
CA MET A 143 -18.09 12.13 3.20
C MET A 143 -17.68 11.86 4.66
N MET A 144 -18.48 12.25 5.65
CA MET A 144 -18.13 12.18 7.07
C MET A 144 -17.75 10.76 7.54
N LYS A 145 -18.34 9.72 6.93
CA LYS A 145 -17.98 8.32 7.22
C LYS A 145 -16.50 7.99 6.93
N TYR A 146 -15.89 8.72 6.00
CA TYR A 146 -14.50 8.52 5.61
C TYR A 146 -13.49 9.21 6.53
N CYS A 147 -13.93 10.06 7.47
CA CYS A 147 -13.05 10.70 8.46
C CYS A 147 -12.29 9.69 9.33
N TRP A 148 -12.81 8.47 9.47
CA TRP A 148 -12.20 7.40 10.26
C TRP A 148 -11.67 6.25 9.42
N ASP A 149 -11.90 6.30 8.10
CA ASP A 149 -11.37 5.33 7.16
C ASP A 149 -9.89 5.63 6.89
N ARG A 150 -9.03 4.65 7.13
CA ARG A 150 -7.58 4.81 6.99
C ARG A 150 -7.16 5.14 5.56
N THR A 151 -7.91 4.66 4.58
CA THR A 151 -7.67 4.87 3.14
C THR A 151 -7.92 6.33 2.77
N TYR A 152 -9.00 6.91 3.30
CA TYR A 152 -9.43 8.26 2.95
C TYR A 152 -8.94 9.33 3.94
N ALA A 153 -8.35 8.96 5.07
CA ALA A 153 -7.84 9.89 6.07
C ALA A 153 -6.89 10.99 5.52
N PRO A 154 -6.02 10.73 4.52
CA PRO A 154 -5.24 11.79 3.90
C PRO A 154 -6.12 12.81 3.15
N LEU A 155 -7.07 12.33 2.34
CA LEU A 155 -8.03 13.15 1.60
C LEU A 155 -8.88 13.99 2.56
N MET A 156 -9.41 13.36 3.62
CA MET A 156 -10.27 14.05 4.57
C MET A 156 -9.53 15.13 5.36
N ARG A 157 -8.22 14.99 5.58
CA ARG A 157 -7.38 16.04 6.19
C ARG A 157 -7.14 17.24 5.28
N GLU A 158 -7.20 17.06 3.98
CA GLU A 158 -6.96 18.11 3.00
C GLU A 158 -8.26 18.82 2.60
N GLU A 159 -9.34 18.05 2.42
CA GLU A 159 -10.58 18.56 1.84
C GLU A 159 -11.68 18.85 2.86
N CYS A 160 -11.67 18.14 3.99
CA CYS A 160 -12.77 18.15 4.97
C CYS A 160 -12.25 18.27 6.41
N ALA A 161 -11.17 19.00 6.59
CA ALA A 161 -10.44 19.07 7.86
C ALA A 161 -11.30 19.59 9.02
N TYR A 162 -12.24 20.49 8.73
CA TYR A 162 -13.15 21.07 9.70
C TYR A 162 -14.29 20.09 10.02
N THR A 163 -14.96 19.53 9.01
CA THR A 163 -16.03 18.52 9.18
C THR A 163 -15.52 17.29 9.95
N CYS A 164 -14.31 16.81 9.67
CA CYS A 164 -13.71 15.68 10.38
C CYS A 164 -13.10 16.03 11.74
N GLY A 165 -13.11 17.30 12.13
CA GLY A 165 -12.61 17.74 13.43
C GLY A 165 -11.09 17.62 13.60
N TYR A 166 -10.32 17.58 12.52
CA TYR A 166 -8.86 17.52 12.57
C TYR A 166 -8.23 18.87 12.95
N CYS A 167 -8.99 19.96 12.82
CA CYS A 167 -8.59 21.29 13.26
C CYS A 167 -9.79 22.07 13.82
N ARG A 168 -9.50 23.12 14.63
CA ARG A 168 -10.47 24.07 15.19
C ARG A 168 -9.85 25.47 15.30
#